data_AF-A0A916T9K9-F1
#
_entry.id   AF-A0A916T9K9-F1
#
_cell.length_a   1.000
_cell.length_b   1.000
_cell.length_c   1.000
_cell.angle_alpha   90.00
_cell.angle_beta   90.00
_cell.angle_gamma   90.00
#
_symmetry.space_group_name_H-M   'P 1'
#
loop_
_entity.id
_entity.type
_entity.pdbx_description
1 polymer ?
#
loop_
_entity_poly.entity_id
_entity_poly.type
_entity_poly.pdbx_seq_one_letter_code
_entity_poly.pdbx_strand_id
1 'polypeptide(L)' 'MASSAPDTRSKLLNTLLSKIEDDPYPSGTYMDLAEELLTPDDLPRYVEVLFAKVDGERFPSVTMLRRLQNLVS' A
#
# COMPACT_ATOMS: atom_id res chain seq x y z
N MET A 1 23.68 -4.39 22.73
CA MET A 1 23.54 -3.81 21.38
C MET A 1 22.07 -3.96 20.99
N ALA A 2 21.31 -2.86 20.97
CA ALA A 2 19.93 -2.90 20.49
C ALA A 2 19.96 -3.32 19.03
N SER A 3 19.28 -4.42 18.67
CA SER A 3 19.01 -4.72 17.26
C SER A 3 18.24 -3.51 16.71
N SER A 4 18.80 -2.78 15.74
CA SER A 4 18.14 -1.60 15.19
C SER A 4 16.97 -2.05 14.32
N ALA A 5 15.84 -2.29 14.97
CA ALA A 5 14.55 -2.62 14.38
C ALA A 5 13.84 -1.49 13.59
N PRO A 6 14.50 -0.41 13.11
CA PRO A 6 13.97 0.38 11.99
C PRO A 6 14.11 -0.24 10.57
N ASP A 7 14.78 -1.38 10.37
CA ASP A 7 15.14 -1.82 8.99
C ASP A 7 14.17 -2.85 8.35
N THR A 8 13.70 -3.87 9.08
CA THR A 8 12.92 -4.97 8.45
C THR A 8 11.49 -4.58 8.08
N ARG A 9 10.74 -3.93 8.99
CA ARG A 9 9.34 -3.51 8.74
C ARG A 9 9.28 -2.57 7.55
N SER A 10 10.10 -1.52 7.58
CA SER A 10 10.18 -0.50 6.53
C SER A 10 10.56 -1.12 5.18
N LYS A 11 11.52 -2.06 5.17
CA LYS A 11 11.93 -2.76 3.95
C LYS A 11 10.85 -3.68 3.38
N LEU A 12 10.11 -4.38 4.25
CA LEU A 12 8.96 -5.20 3.82
C LEU A 12 7.86 -4.32 3.24
N LEU A 13 7.49 -3.23 3.93
CA LEU A 13 6.51 -2.27 3.44
C LEU A 13 6.91 -1.71 2.07
N ASN A 14 8.16 -1.25 1.92
CA ASN A 14 8.67 -0.76 0.63
C ASN A 14 8.57 -1.81 -0.48
N THR A 15 8.85 -3.08 -0.15
CA THR A 15 8.75 -4.18 -1.12
C THR A 15 7.31 -4.43 -1.53
N LEU A 16 6.36 -4.39 -0.58
CA LEU A 16 4.94 -4.57 -0.87
C LEU A 16 4.38 -3.41 -1.68
N LEU A 17 4.71 -2.16 -1.32
CA LEU A 17 4.27 -0.98 -2.05
C LEU A 17 4.77 -1.00 -3.51
N SER A 18 6.04 -1.35 -3.73
CA SER A 18 6.59 -1.46 -5.08
C SER A 18 5.86 -2.53 -5.89
N LYS A 19 5.55 -3.68 -5.28
CA LYS A 19 4.77 -4.74 -5.94
C LYS A 19 3.35 -4.32 -6.30
N ILE A 20 2.70 -3.54 -5.42
CA ILE A 20 1.34 -3.05 -5.66
C ILE A 20 1.32 -2.03 -6.80
N GLU A 21 2.34 -1.19 -6.87
CA GLU A 21 2.51 -0.17 -7.91
C GLU A 21 2.76 -0.81 -9.29
N ASP A 22 3.68 -1.78 -9.36
CA ASP A 22 4.09 -2.41 -10.62
C ASP A 22 3.08 -3.44 -11.17
N ASP A 23 2.28 -4.08 -10.31
CA ASP A 23 1.34 -5.13 -10.71
C ASP A 23 0.04 -4.52 -11.28
N PRO A 24 -0.36 -4.80 -12.53
CA PRO A 24 -1.65 -4.36 -13.07
C PRO A 24 -2.84 -4.80 -12.22
N TYR A 25 -2.75 -5.96 -11.57
CA TYR A 25 -3.80 -6.55 -10.74
C TYR A 25 -3.23 -6.91 -9.36
N PRO A 26 -2.96 -5.90 -8.51
CA PRO A 26 -2.24 -6.12 -7.27
C PRO A 26 -2.99 -7.09 -6.37
N SER A 27 -2.24 -8.05 -5.83
CA SER A 27 -2.78 -9.03 -4.89
C SER A 27 -3.36 -8.35 -3.66
N GLY A 28 -4.64 -8.62 -3.37
CA GLY A 28 -5.29 -8.14 -2.15
C GLY A 28 -4.54 -8.52 -0.88
N THR A 29 -3.93 -9.71 -0.85
CA THR A 29 -3.10 -10.17 0.28
C THR A 29 -1.85 -9.30 0.49
N TYR A 30 -1.20 -8.82 -0.57
CA TYR A 30 -0.07 -7.91 -0.43
C TYR A 30 -0.50 -6.54 0.08
N MET A 31 -1.68 -6.08 -0.31
CA MET A 31 -2.25 -4.82 0.18
C MET A 31 -2.62 -4.91 1.66
N ASP A 32 -3.26 -6.01 2.08
CA ASP A 32 -3.60 -6.24 3.50
C ASP A 32 -2.33 -6.25 4.37
N LEU A 33 -1.30 -6.98 3.93
CA LEU A 33 -0.01 -7.00 4.62
C LEU A 33 0.68 -5.63 4.64
N ALA A 34 0.55 -4.83 3.58
CA ALA A 34 1.10 -3.47 3.57
C ALA A 34 0.40 -2.59 4.60
N GLU A 35 -0.95 -2.66 4.64
CA GLU A 35 -1.78 -1.90 5.58
C GLU A 35 -1.48 -2.24 7.05
N GLU A 36 -1.24 -3.50 7.38
CA GLU A 36 -0.82 -3.94 8.72
C GLU A 36 0.53 -3.33 9.16
N LEU A 37 1.38 -2.94 8.21
CA LEU A 37 2.73 -2.40 8.46
C LEU A 37 2.77 -0.86 8.46
N LEU A 38 1.69 -0.19 8.04
CA LEU A 38 1.64 1.26 7.90
C LEU A 38 1.80 1.94 9.27
N THR A 39 2.62 2.98 9.26
CA THR A 39 2.60 4.02 10.29
C THR A 39 1.88 5.26 9.74
N PRO A 40 1.50 6.23 10.60
CA PRO A 40 0.93 7.49 10.14
C PRO A 40 1.80 8.22 9.09
N ASP A 41 3.13 8.08 9.17
CA ASP A 41 4.07 8.69 8.22
C ASP A 41 4.11 7.95 6.87
N ASP A 42 3.77 6.67 6.84
CA ASP A 42 3.74 5.85 5.62
C ASP A 42 2.42 6.00 4.85
N LEU A 43 1.34 6.41 5.53
CA LEU A 43 -0.01 6.45 4.97
C LEU A 43 -0.13 7.34 3.72
N PRO A 44 0.43 8.57 3.66
CA PRO A 44 0.37 9.40 2.45
C PRO A 44 0.93 8.69 1.22
N ARG A 45 2.05 7.98 1.37
CA ARG A 45 2.67 7.22 0.27
C ARG A 45 1.79 6.08 -0.20
N TYR A 46 1.16 5.34 0.72
CA TYR A 46 0.23 4.27 0.34
C TYR A 46 -0.98 4.82 -0.44
N VAL A 47 -1.52 5.95 0.00
CA VAL A 47 -2.62 6.64 -0.68
C VAL A 47 -2.22 7.06 -2.09
N GLU A 48 -1.03 7.63 -2.27
CA GLU A 48 -0.49 7.99 -3.60
C GLU A 48 -0.42 6.79 -4.55
N VAL A 49 0.08 5.64 -4.07
CA VAL A 49 0.13 4.40 -4.86
C VAL A 49 -1.28 3.95 -5.27
N LEU A 50 -2.25 3.97 -4.35
CA LEU A 50 -3.63 3.58 -4.67
C LEU A 50 -4.30 4.53 -5.67
N PHE A 51 -4.09 5.85 -5.54
CA PHE A 51 -4.65 6.82 -6.50
C PHE A 51 -4.00 6.67 -7.87
N ALA A 52 -2.68 6.52 -7.97
CA ALA A 52 -1.99 6.30 -9.23
C ALA A 52 -2.55 5.08 -9.99
N LYS A 53 -2.85 4.01 -9.26
CA LYS A 53 -3.50 2.80 -9.80
C LYS A 53 -4.92 3.06 -10.29
N VAL A 54 -5.74 3.74 -9.49
CA VAL A 54 -7.12 4.06 -9.86
C VAL A 54 -7.17 4.98 -11.09
N ASP A 55 -6.31 6.00 -11.14
CA ASP A 55 -6.24 6.97 -12.24
C ASP A 55 -5.74 6.34 -13.55
N GLY A 56 -4.85 5.35 -13.44
CA GLY A 56 -4.30 4.62 -14.60
C GLY A 56 -5.25 3.57 -15.19
N GLU A 57 -6.33 3.20 -14.50
CA GLU A 57 -7.23 2.12 -14.89
C GLU A 57 -8.55 2.64 -15.47
N ARG A 58 -8.96 2.10 -16.63
CA ARG A 58 -10.29 2.40 -17.21
C ARG A 58 -11.44 1.91 -16.32
N PHE A 59 -11.22 0.81 -15.61
CA PHE A 59 -12.19 0.18 -14.73
C PHE A 59 -11.48 -0.22 -13.43
N PRO A 60 -11.31 0.73 -12.49
CA PRO A 60 -10.56 0.47 -11.27
C PRO A 60 -11.21 -0.61 -10.42
N SER A 61 -10.38 -1.43 -9.79
CA SER A 61 -10.83 -2.47 -8.88
C SER A 61 -11.67 -1.90 -7.73
N VAL A 62 -12.84 -2.50 -7.48
CA VAL A 62 -13.71 -2.19 -6.33
C VAL A 62 -12.94 -2.31 -5.01
N THR A 63 -12.01 -3.26 -4.91
CA THR A 63 -11.18 -3.44 -3.71
C THR A 63 -10.31 -2.21 -3.45
N MET A 64 -9.69 -1.62 -4.47
CA MET A 64 -8.87 -0.40 -4.32
C MET A 64 -9.74 0.80 -3.93
N LEU A 65 -10.90 0.96 -4.58
CA LEU A 65 -11.84 2.03 -4.25
C LEU A 65 -12.35 1.94 -2.81
N ARG A 66 -12.65 0.73 -2.31
CA ARG A 66 -13.08 0.52 -0.92
C ARG A 66 -11.99 0.86 0.09
N ARG A 67 -10.73 0.51 -0.21
CA ARG A 67 -9.59 0.87 0.65
C ARG A 67 -9.46 2.38 0.75
N LEU A 68 -9.50 3.11 -0.38
CA LEU A 68 -9.49 4.58 -0.39
C LEU A 68 -10.70 5.18 0.36
N GLN A 69 -11.90 4.63 0.17
CA GLN A 69 -13.11 5.05 0.89
C GLN A 69 -12.94 4.94 2.42
N ASN A 70 -12.32 3.86 2.90
CA ASN A 70 -12.10 3.65 4.33
C ASN A 70 -11.12 4.66 4.96
N LEU A 71 -10.28 5.33 4.14
CA LEU A 71 -9.32 6.33 4.62
C LEU A 71 -9.90 7.74 4.74
N VAL A 72 -11.05 7.99 4.12
CA VAL A 72 -11.74 9.29 4.12
C VAL A 72 -13.00 9.32 4.99
N SER A 73 -13.36 8.17 5.58
CA SER A 73 -14.53 7.99 6.45
C SER A 73 -14.15 8.19 7.92
#